data_AF-A0A9D9NE08-F1
#
_entry.id   AF-A0A9D9NE08-F1
#
_cell.length_a   1.000
_cell.length_b   1.000
_cell.length_c   1.000
_cell.angle_alpha   90.00
_cell.angle_beta   90.00
_cell.angle_gamma   90.00
#
_symmetry.space_group_name_H-M   'P 1'
#
loop_
_entity.id
_entity.type
_entity.pdbx_description
1 polymer ?
#
loop_
_entity_poly.entity_id
_entity_poly.type
_entity_poly.pdbx_seq_one_letter_code
_entity_poly.pdbx_strand_id
1 'polypeptide(L)'
;MHIKMTAIHIILALNLLFIFNAGACAAGPQQVRRQVELPSPPDSLAGNQKIKWITEHYWDSVDMDDEAWLTDSASLEQAFATWSWIMLRLPSGDISRPASIMFRKASSRLDMLLRIEELAETYFDDPNSPYRNENIWIACLQSFLGLPDIPEEYRIRPVWQLESALKNRPGTPASDISGYLPDSETESFRLYSMSGKAVLLIFYEPGCPECERVEKYISGSEAIGDAVNEHKLGILAVYPGKDTIMWEKHLPELPGGWTVIHSPGLYESREYVIRATPTIYLLDRSMKVVLKDVSAEEAEQYISGNFHD
;
A
#
# COMPACT_ATOMS: atom_id res chain seq x y z
N MET A 1 13.85 27.22 10.18
CA MET A 1 12.66 27.66 10.93
C MET A 1 11.90 28.67 10.06
N HIS A 2 10.61 28.43 9.81
CA HIS A 2 9.65 29.32 9.13
C HIS A 2 9.78 29.60 7.62
N ILE A 3 9.76 28.58 6.76
CA ILE A 3 9.17 28.73 5.40
C ILE A 3 8.61 27.36 4.98
N LYS A 4 7.31 27.09 5.22
CA LYS A 4 6.51 26.02 4.55
C LYS A 4 5.04 25.93 5.04
N MET A 5 4.39 27.05 5.38
CA MET A 5 2.98 27.04 5.85
C MET A 5 1.97 27.78 4.95
N THR A 6 2.39 28.23 3.77
CA THR A 6 1.54 29.08 2.91
C THR A 6 1.03 28.43 1.62
N ALA A 7 1.38 27.17 1.34
CA ALA A 7 0.91 26.48 0.11
C ALA A 7 -0.35 25.61 0.30
N ILE A 8 -0.77 25.31 1.54
CA ILE A 8 -1.90 24.41 1.81
C ILE A 8 -3.26 25.16 1.90
N HIS A 9 -3.24 26.49 1.99
CA HIS A 9 -4.47 27.30 2.06
C HIS A 9 -5.04 27.72 0.69
N ILE A 10 -4.37 27.41 -0.43
CA ILE A 10 -4.81 27.86 -1.77
C ILE A 10 -5.72 26.83 -2.47
N ILE A 11 -5.72 25.55 -2.06
CA ILE A 11 -6.62 24.54 -2.67
C ILE A 11 -8.04 24.60 -2.05
N LEU A 12 -8.21 25.18 -0.86
CA LEU A 12 -9.54 25.36 -0.25
C LEU A 12 -10.30 26.63 -0.72
N ALA A 13 -9.66 27.54 -1.45
CA ALA A 13 -10.26 28.84 -1.82
C ALA A 13 -10.80 28.92 -3.26
N LEU A 14 -10.61 27.88 -4.08
CA LEU A 14 -11.00 27.89 -5.51
C LEU A 14 -12.38 27.28 -5.82
N ASN A 15 -13.15 26.90 -4.81
CA ASN A 15 -14.54 26.42 -4.97
C ASN A 15 -15.63 27.40 -4.49
N LEU A 16 -15.31 28.67 -4.26
CA LEU A 16 -16.26 29.65 -3.71
C LEU A 16 -16.46 30.94 -4.53
N LEU A 17 -16.06 30.98 -5.80
CA LEU A 17 -16.24 32.17 -6.64
C LEU A 17 -16.66 31.82 -8.08
N PHE A 18 -17.87 31.30 -8.25
CA PHE A 18 -18.64 31.43 -9.51
C PHE A 18 -20.14 31.34 -9.24
N ILE A 19 -20.71 32.36 -8.60
CA ILE A 19 -22.14 32.67 -8.75
C ILE A 19 -22.24 34.19 -8.93
N PHE A 20 -22.37 34.63 -10.18
CA PHE A 20 -23.29 35.68 -10.64
C PHE A 20 -23.00 35.97 -12.12
N ASN A 21 -23.65 35.24 -13.04
CA ASN A 21 -24.37 35.92 -14.12
C ASN A 21 -25.41 35.03 -14.79
N ALA A 22 -26.48 35.68 -15.24
CA ALA A 22 -27.75 35.11 -15.65
C ALA A 22 -27.66 34.24 -16.91
N GLY A 23 -28.28 33.06 -16.82
CA GLY A 23 -28.63 32.19 -17.93
C GLY A 23 -29.55 31.11 -17.40
N ALA A 24 -30.85 31.24 -17.63
CA ALA A 24 -31.85 30.27 -17.21
C ALA A 24 -31.63 28.93 -17.94
N CYS A 25 -30.88 28.02 -17.34
CA CYS A 25 -30.94 26.60 -17.63
C CYS A 25 -31.70 25.94 -16.48
N ALA A 26 -32.71 25.16 -16.82
CA ALA A 26 -33.55 24.43 -15.87
C ALA A 26 -32.68 23.69 -14.86
N ALA A 27 -32.76 24.08 -13.59
CA ALA A 27 -32.23 23.29 -12.50
C ALA A 27 -33.01 21.98 -12.48
N GLY A 28 -32.37 20.89 -12.90
CA GLY A 28 -32.81 19.55 -12.52
C GLY A 28 -32.91 19.46 -10.99
N PRO A 29 -33.72 18.56 -10.44
CA PRO A 29 -33.88 18.45 -9.00
C PRO A 29 -32.50 18.34 -8.33
N GLN A 30 -32.21 19.26 -7.42
CA GLN A 30 -30.99 19.30 -6.63
C GLN A 30 -31.02 18.06 -5.72
N GLN A 31 -30.37 16.98 -6.14
CA GLN A 31 -30.36 15.71 -5.43
C GLN A 31 -29.70 15.95 -4.06
N VAL A 32 -30.48 15.82 -2.99
CA VAL A 32 -29.99 15.93 -1.61
C VAL A 32 -28.98 14.80 -1.42
N ARG A 33 -27.69 15.14 -1.36
CA ARG A 33 -26.62 14.16 -1.13
C ARG A 33 -26.75 13.60 0.28
N ARG A 34 -26.74 12.27 0.41
CA ARG A 34 -26.68 11.62 1.72
C ARG A 34 -25.36 11.98 2.41
N GLN A 35 -25.41 12.16 3.73
CA GLN A 35 -24.22 12.43 4.54
C GLN A 35 -24.27 11.56 5.79
N VAL A 36 -23.11 11.09 6.22
CA VAL A 36 -22.95 10.39 7.49
C VAL A 36 -22.81 11.43 8.59
N GLU A 37 -23.60 11.29 9.65
CA GLU A 37 -23.45 12.13 10.84
C GLU A 37 -22.27 11.62 11.65
N LEU A 38 -21.24 12.47 11.83
CA LEU A 38 -20.07 12.09 12.61
C LEU A 38 -20.46 11.86 14.08
N PRO A 39 -20.13 10.70 14.68
CA PRO A 39 -20.53 10.40 16.04
C PRO A 39 -19.73 11.26 17.03
N SER A 40 -20.39 11.69 18.10
CA SER A 40 -19.77 12.53 19.15
C SER A 40 -19.20 11.65 20.27
N PRO A 41 -17.86 11.55 20.44
CA PRO A 41 -17.27 10.72 21.48
C PRO A 41 -17.51 11.30 22.88
N PRO A 42 -17.61 10.44 23.92
CA PRO A 42 -17.67 10.90 25.31
C PRO A 42 -16.49 11.80 25.68
N ASP A 43 -16.75 12.84 26.48
CA ASP A 43 -15.73 13.81 26.92
C ASP A 43 -14.60 13.19 27.75
N SER A 44 -14.83 12.01 28.34
CA SER A 44 -13.84 11.26 29.12
C SER A 44 -12.73 10.63 28.28
N LEU A 45 -12.94 10.46 26.98
CA LEU A 45 -11.94 9.88 26.08
C LEU A 45 -10.91 10.94 25.64
N ALA A 46 -9.68 10.55 25.36
CA ALA A 46 -8.64 11.46 24.85
C ALA A 46 -7.77 10.84 23.76
N GLY A 47 -7.19 11.67 22.89
CA GLY A 47 -6.25 11.25 21.85
C GLY A 47 -6.78 10.10 20.99
N ASN A 48 -5.98 9.03 20.83
CA ASN A 48 -6.31 7.85 20.04
C ASN A 48 -7.58 7.13 20.51
N GLN A 49 -7.97 7.25 21.79
CA GLN A 49 -9.22 6.67 22.29
C GLN A 49 -10.44 7.33 21.63
N LYS A 50 -10.40 8.66 21.39
CA LYS A 50 -11.48 9.35 20.68
C LYS A 50 -11.55 8.90 19.22
N ILE A 51 -10.40 8.81 18.55
CA ILE A 51 -10.34 8.38 17.14
C ILE A 51 -10.89 6.96 17.02
N LYS A 52 -10.42 6.02 17.85
CA LYS A 52 -10.91 4.64 17.89
C LYS A 52 -12.41 4.58 18.10
N TRP A 53 -12.94 5.31 19.09
CA TRP A 53 -14.37 5.34 19.36
C TRP A 53 -15.16 5.89 18.15
N ILE A 54 -14.71 6.99 17.56
CA ILE A 54 -15.36 7.57 16.36
C ILE A 54 -15.40 6.54 15.24
N THR A 55 -14.30 5.84 14.96
CA THR A 55 -14.25 4.88 13.85
C THR A 55 -15.11 3.65 14.09
N GLU A 56 -15.26 3.21 15.34
CA GLU A 56 -16.15 2.11 15.72
C GLU A 56 -17.64 2.48 15.60
N HIS A 57 -17.99 3.74 15.84
CA HIS A 57 -19.36 4.26 15.80
C HIS A 57 -19.73 5.00 14.51
N TYR A 58 -18.79 5.12 13.56
CA TYR A 58 -18.95 5.94 12.36
C TYR A 58 -20.19 5.53 11.52
N TRP A 59 -20.45 4.24 11.42
CA TRP A 59 -21.54 3.68 10.62
C TRP A 59 -22.83 3.46 11.44
N ASP A 60 -22.99 4.09 12.60
CA ASP A 60 -24.19 3.91 13.44
C ASP A 60 -25.42 4.65 12.92
N SER A 61 -25.24 5.80 12.27
CA SER A 61 -26.34 6.54 11.65
C SER A 61 -26.70 6.05 10.25
N VAL A 62 -25.99 5.05 9.73
CA VAL A 62 -26.14 4.56 8.36
C VAL A 62 -26.94 3.27 8.37
N ASP A 63 -28.13 3.33 7.78
CA ASP A 63 -28.92 2.15 7.46
C ASP A 63 -28.34 1.47 6.21
N MET A 64 -27.62 0.36 6.40
CA MET A 64 -26.99 -0.39 5.31
C MET A 64 -28.00 -1.20 4.48
N ASP A 65 -29.26 -1.28 4.91
CA ASP A 65 -30.34 -1.92 4.16
C ASP A 65 -31.05 -0.97 3.18
N ASP A 66 -30.82 0.35 3.30
CA ASP A 66 -31.37 1.37 2.39
C ASP A 66 -30.66 1.33 1.03
N GLU A 67 -31.34 0.75 0.03
CA GLU A 67 -30.89 0.64 -1.37
C GLU A 67 -30.52 1.99 -2.00
N ALA A 68 -31.01 3.08 -1.45
CA ALA A 68 -30.73 4.38 -1.98
C ALA A 68 -29.28 4.82 -1.71
N TRP A 69 -28.56 4.21 -0.76
CA TRP A 69 -27.09 4.34 -0.67
C TRP A 69 -26.38 3.72 -1.87
N LEU A 70 -26.88 2.59 -2.40
CA LEU A 70 -26.31 1.96 -3.60
C LEU A 70 -26.63 2.77 -4.87
N THR A 71 -27.80 3.40 -4.90
CA THR A 71 -28.21 4.27 -6.01
C THR A 71 -27.44 5.60 -6.00
N ASP A 72 -27.13 6.15 -4.82
CA ASP A 72 -26.32 7.36 -4.65
C ASP A 72 -24.85 7.01 -4.38
N SER A 73 -24.22 6.41 -5.39
CA SER A 73 -22.85 5.89 -5.30
C SER A 73 -21.82 6.95 -4.88
N ALA A 74 -22.03 8.21 -5.28
CA ALA A 74 -21.15 9.32 -4.92
C ALA A 74 -21.20 9.63 -3.41
N SER A 75 -22.38 9.59 -2.79
CA SER A 75 -22.51 9.80 -1.35
C SER A 75 -21.96 8.61 -0.54
N LEU A 76 -22.19 7.38 -0.99
CA LEU A 76 -21.62 6.18 -0.37
C LEU A 76 -20.08 6.19 -0.44
N GLU A 77 -19.52 6.53 -1.59
CA GLU A 77 -18.07 6.64 -1.75
C GLU A 77 -17.49 7.76 -0.89
N GLN A 78 -18.14 8.93 -0.82
CA GLN A 78 -17.69 10.01 0.06
C GLN A 78 -17.75 9.61 1.54
N ALA A 79 -18.79 8.87 1.95
CA ALA A 79 -18.91 8.31 3.28
C ALA A 79 -17.76 7.32 3.57
N PHE A 80 -17.44 6.46 2.62
CA PHE A 80 -16.33 5.51 2.72
C PHE A 80 -14.98 6.22 2.78
N ALA A 81 -14.73 7.20 1.90
CA ALA A 81 -13.51 8.00 1.88
C ALA A 81 -13.24 8.69 3.22
N THR A 82 -14.30 9.25 3.82
CA THR A 82 -14.21 9.90 5.13
C THR A 82 -13.86 8.89 6.22
N TRP A 83 -14.48 7.71 6.21
CA TRP A 83 -14.12 6.62 7.12
C TRP A 83 -12.68 6.15 6.93
N SER A 84 -12.24 5.94 5.69
CA SER A 84 -10.87 5.55 5.33
C SER A 84 -9.84 6.57 5.81
N TRP A 85 -10.14 7.86 5.67
CA TRP A 85 -9.31 8.93 6.22
C TRP A 85 -9.15 8.81 7.74
N ILE A 86 -10.22 8.50 8.48
CA ILE A 86 -10.14 8.31 9.94
C ILE A 86 -9.35 7.02 10.27
N MET A 87 -9.58 5.93 9.53
CA MET A 87 -8.86 4.65 9.70
C MET A 87 -7.34 4.79 9.60
N LEU A 88 -6.82 5.62 8.69
CA LEU A 88 -5.39 5.87 8.52
C LEU A 88 -4.69 6.48 9.75
N ARG A 89 -5.46 7.03 10.70
CA ARG A 89 -4.92 7.63 11.94
C ARG A 89 -4.87 6.64 13.11
N LEU A 90 -5.45 5.46 12.94
CA LEU A 90 -5.43 4.43 13.98
C LEU A 90 -4.07 3.72 14.01
N PRO A 91 -3.56 3.37 15.20
CA PRO A 91 -2.51 2.38 15.33
C PRO A 91 -2.92 1.05 14.68
N SER A 92 -1.96 0.31 14.13
CA SER A 92 -2.22 -0.97 13.45
C SER A 92 -2.95 -2.00 14.34
N GLY A 93 -2.77 -1.95 15.66
CA GLY A 93 -3.50 -2.82 16.60
C GLY A 93 -4.99 -2.50 16.78
N ASP A 94 -5.46 -1.35 16.30
CA ASP A 94 -6.82 -0.86 16.52
C ASP A 94 -7.72 -0.89 15.27
N ILE A 95 -7.19 -1.29 14.10
CA ILE A 95 -7.92 -1.25 12.81
C ILE A 95 -8.92 -2.41 12.62
N SER A 96 -8.66 -3.58 13.20
CA SER A 96 -9.46 -4.79 12.93
C SER A 96 -10.91 -4.67 13.40
N ARG A 97 -11.14 -4.03 14.54
CA ARG A 97 -12.48 -3.92 15.13
C ARG A 97 -13.38 -2.98 14.32
N PRO A 98 -12.98 -1.75 13.96
CA PRO A 98 -13.77 -0.89 13.08
C PRO A 98 -14.07 -1.52 11.71
N ALA A 99 -13.08 -2.15 11.06
CA ALA A 99 -13.30 -2.86 9.80
C ALA A 99 -14.38 -3.94 9.96
N SER A 100 -14.28 -4.74 11.03
CA SER A 100 -15.23 -5.81 11.33
C SER A 100 -16.64 -5.30 11.64
N ILE A 101 -16.78 -4.14 12.29
CA ILE A 101 -18.09 -3.50 12.52
C ILE A 101 -18.73 -3.10 11.19
N MET A 102 -17.96 -2.45 10.32
CA MET A 102 -18.42 -1.99 9.01
C MET A 102 -18.91 -3.16 8.14
N PHE A 103 -18.10 -4.23 7.99
CA PHE A 103 -18.48 -5.41 7.21
C PHE A 103 -19.70 -6.15 7.79
N ARG A 104 -19.82 -6.27 9.12
CA ARG A 104 -21.01 -6.86 9.75
C ARG A 104 -22.28 -6.04 9.54
N LYS A 105 -22.19 -4.71 9.50
CA LYS A 105 -23.33 -3.85 9.20
C LYS A 105 -23.75 -4.01 7.73
N ALA A 106 -22.80 -4.11 6.82
CA ALA A 106 -23.07 -4.32 5.40
C ALA A 106 -23.57 -5.75 5.07
N SER A 107 -23.32 -6.74 5.94
CA SER A 107 -23.59 -8.16 5.63
C SER A 107 -25.07 -8.56 5.61
N SER A 108 -26.00 -7.67 5.99
CA SER A 108 -27.44 -7.91 5.86
C SER A 108 -27.88 -7.98 4.39
N ARG A 109 -27.12 -7.37 3.48
CA ARG A 109 -27.35 -7.38 2.04
C ARG A 109 -26.08 -7.69 1.26
N LEU A 110 -26.16 -8.68 0.36
CA LEU A 110 -25.00 -9.09 -0.42
C LEU A 110 -24.49 -7.99 -1.37
N ASP A 111 -25.38 -7.23 -2.01
CA ASP A 111 -24.99 -6.14 -2.91
C ASP A 111 -24.27 -4.99 -2.19
N MET A 112 -24.74 -4.60 -1.01
CA MET A 112 -24.06 -3.64 -0.15
C MET A 112 -22.71 -4.16 0.33
N LEU A 113 -22.67 -5.41 0.81
CA LEU A 113 -21.44 -6.05 1.26
C LEU A 113 -20.35 -6.07 0.17
N LEU A 114 -20.72 -6.48 -1.05
CA LEU A 114 -19.80 -6.50 -2.19
C LEU A 114 -19.37 -5.10 -2.62
N ARG A 115 -20.28 -4.12 -2.60
CA ARG A 115 -19.92 -2.73 -2.92
C ARG A 115 -18.91 -2.14 -1.93
N ILE A 116 -19.08 -2.46 -0.66
CA ILE A 116 -18.16 -2.06 0.40
C ILE A 116 -16.79 -2.74 0.25
N GLU A 117 -16.76 -4.01 -0.11
CA GLU A 117 -15.51 -4.75 -0.36
C GLU A 117 -14.75 -4.14 -1.54
N GLU A 118 -15.43 -3.83 -2.64
CA GLU A 118 -14.87 -3.15 -3.81
C GLU A 118 -14.29 -1.76 -3.47
N LEU A 119 -15.00 -0.98 -2.65
CA LEU A 119 -14.49 0.30 -2.14
C LEU A 119 -13.26 0.11 -1.26
N ALA A 120 -13.24 -0.92 -0.40
CA ALA A 120 -12.08 -1.22 0.43
C ALA A 120 -10.86 -1.61 -0.42
N GLU A 121 -11.04 -2.42 -1.47
CA GLU A 121 -9.97 -2.74 -2.41
C GLU A 121 -9.44 -1.48 -3.11
N THR A 122 -10.34 -0.66 -3.65
CA THR A 122 -10.01 0.58 -4.36
C THR A 122 -9.22 1.55 -3.48
N TYR A 123 -9.61 1.71 -2.22
CA TYR A 123 -8.97 2.68 -1.32
C TYR A 123 -7.70 2.12 -0.69
N PHE A 124 -7.65 0.85 -0.29
CA PHE A 124 -6.56 0.34 0.53
C PHE A 124 -5.55 -0.52 -0.22
N ASP A 125 -5.88 -1.06 -1.39
CA ASP A 125 -5.01 -1.96 -2.16
C ASP A 125 -4.54 -1.38 -3.51
N ASP A 126 -5.33 -0.49 -4.15
CA ASP A 126 -4.94 0.15 -5.42
C ASP A 126 -3.59 0.89 -5.29
N PRO A 127 -2.59 0.60 -6.14
CA PRO A 127 -1.28 1.26 -6.13
C PRO A 127 -1.32 2.79 -6.23
N ASN A 128 -2.34 3.34 -6.90
CA ASN A 128 -2.49 4.78 -7.12
C ASN A 128 -3.35 5.45 -6.04
N SER A 129 -3.90 4.68 -5.09
CA SER A 129 -4.73 5.25 -4.04
C SER A 129 -3.87 6.02 -3.03
N PRO A 130 -4.23 7.28 -2.71
CA PRO A 130 -3.58 8.02 -1.63
C PRO A 130 -3.94 7.45 -0.24
N TYR A 131 -4.92 6.54 -0.16
CA TYR A 131 -5.32 5.85 1.06
C TYR A 131 -4.70 4.46 1.20
N ARG A 132 -3.88 4.04 0.25
CA ARG A 132 -3.29 2.70 0.20
C ARG A 132 -2.65 2.34 1.54
N ASN A 133 -3.07 1.21 2.10
CA ASN A 133 -2.56 0.72 3.37
C ASN A 133 -2.82 -0.78 3.52
N GLU A 134 -1.78 -1.59 3.36
CA GLU A 134 -1.89 -3.06 3.40
C GLU A 134 -2.37 -3.58 4.77
N ASN A 135 -2.09 -2.88 5.89
CA ASN A 135 -2.61 -3.29 7.20
C ASN A 135 -4.14 -3.21 7.24
N ILE A 136 -4.68 -2.08 6.75
CA ILE A 136 -6.13 -1.86 6.72
C ILE A 136 -6.77 -2.82 5.73
N TRP A 137 -6.13 -3.04 4.58
CA TRP A 137 -6.63 -4.00 3.59
C TRP A 137 -6.71 -5.43 4.15
N ILE A 138 -5.66 -5.91 4.83
CA ILE A 138 -5.67 -7.21 5.52
C ILE A 138 -6.82 -7.28 6.54
N ALA A 139 -7.02 -6.22 7.33
CA ALA A 139 -8.12 -6.17 8.30
C ALA A 139 -9.51 -6.22 7.64
N CYS A 140 -9.68 -5.57 6.50
CA CYS A 140 -10.89 -5.64 5.68
C CYS A 140 -11.12 -7.05 5.14
N LEU A 141 -10.11 -7.66 4.52
CA LEU A 141 -10.18 -9.02 3.99
C LEU A 141 -10.51 -10.06 5.07
N GLN A 142 -9.85 -9.99 6.23
CA GLN A 142 -10.15 -10.87 7.37
C GLN A 142 -11.58 -10.66 7.89
N SER A 143 -12.05 -9.41 7.91
CA SER A 143 -13.41 -9.08 8.35
C SER A 143 -14.46 -9.61 7.38
N PHE A 144 -14.25 -9.44 6.09
CA PHE A 144 -15.11 -9.98 5.04
C PHE A 144 -15.13 -11.51 5.11
N LEU A 145 -13.97 -12.17 5.03
CA LEU A 145 -13.87 -13.63 5.02
C LEU A 145 -14.36 -14.31 6.31
N GLY A 146 -14.41 -13.57 7.41
CA GLY A 146 -14.95 -14.01 8.70
C GLY A 146 -16.48 -13.98 8.81
N LEU A 147 -17.19 -13.44 7.82
CA LEU A 147 -18.66 -13.49 7.78
C LEU A 147 -19.14 -14.91 7.40
N PRO A 148 -20.20 -15.43 8.05
CA PRO A 148 -20.63 -16.82 7.89
C PRO A 148 -21.35 -17.10 6.56
N ASP A 149 -22.04 -16.12 5.98
CA ASP A 149 -23.01 -16.33 4.90
C ASP A 149 -22.57 -15.73 3.54
N ILE A 150 -21.26 -15.69 3.26
CA ILE A 150 -20.74 -15.24 1.96
C ILE A 150 -20.70 -16.43 0.99
N PRO A 151 -21.36 -16.34 -0.19
CA PRO A 151 -21.25 -17.37 -1.22
C PRO A 151 -19.80 -17.61 -1.66
N GLU A 152 -19.44 -18.87 -1.89
CA GLU A 152 -18.05 -19.31 -2.10
C GLU A 152 -17.37 -18.60 -3.28
N GLU A 153 -18.11 -18.31 -4.35
CA GLU A 153 -17.62 -17.60 -5.53
C GLU A 153 -17.05 -16.20 -5.21
N TYR A 154 -17.57 -15.53 -4.18
CA TYR A 154 -17.08 -14.23 -3.72
C TYR A 154 -15.91 -14.34 -2.75
N ARG A 155 -15.56 -15.54 -2.29
CA ARG A 155 -14.44 -15.78 -1.37
C ARG A 155 -13.13 -16.00 -2.09
N ILE A 156 -13.17 -16.51 -3.33
CA ILE A 156 -11.98 -16.92 -4.11
C ILE A 156 -10.93 -15.79 -4.20
N ARG A 157 -11.35 -14.59 -4.64
CA ARG A 157 -10.44 -13.46 -4.82
C ARG A 157 -9.94 -12.90 -3.47
N PRO A 158 -10.79 -12.60 -2.48
CA PRO A 158 -10.34 -12.15 -1.16
C PRO A 158 -9.41 -13.12 -0.45
N VAL A 159 -9.62 -14.44 -0.57
CA VAL A 159 -8.68 -15.45 -0.02
C VAL A 159 -7.29 -15.29 -0.65
N TRP A 160 -7.22 -15.25 -1.98
CA TRP A 160 -5.95 -15.10 -2.68
C TRP A 160 -5.26 -13.76 -2.36
N GLN A 161 -6.03 -12.67 -2.25
CA GLN A 161 -5.50 -11.36 -1.87
C GLN A 161 -4.96 -11.35 -0.44
N LEU A 162 -5.65 -12.02 0.50
CA LEU A 162 -5.20 -12.12 1.89
C LEU A 162 -3.90 -12.94 1.98
N GLU A 163 -3.86 -14.11 1.33
CA GLU A 163 -2.65 -14.93 1.25
C GLU A 163 -1.48 -14.16 0.62
N SER A 164 -1.75 -13.34 -0.39
CA SER A 164 -0.76 -12.50 -1.08
C SER A 164 -0.25 -11.37 -0.19
N ALA A 165 -1.15 -10.64 0.47
CA ALA A 165 -0.81 -9.53 1.35
C ALA A 165 0.02 -10.00 2.56
N LEU A 166 -0.25 -11.20 3.08
CA LEU A 166 0.45 -11.77 4.24
C LEU A 166 1.90 -12.23 3.95
N LYS A 167 2.34 -12.24 2.70
CA LYS A 167 3.73 -12.59 2.34
C LYS A 167 4.69 -11.43 2.60
N ASN A 168 5.89 -11.76 3.07
CA ASN A 168 7.00 -10.82 3.32
C ASN A 168 6.58 -9.58 4.11
N ARG A 169 5.79 -9.77 5.16
CA ARG A 169 5.23 -8.66 5.95
C ARG A 169 6.32 -7.97 6.78
N PRO A 170 6.25 -6.65 6.98
CA PRO A 170 7.12 -5.98 7.94
C PRO A 170 7.13 -6.69 9.30
N GLY A 171 8.32 -6.96 9.83
CA GLY A 171 8.56 -7.70 11.06
C GLY A 171 8.70 -9.23 10.89
N THR A 172 8.39 -9.80 9.71
CA THR A 172 8.58 -11.22 9.43
C THR A 172 9.87 -11.48 8.66
N PRO A 173 10.46 -12.69 8.74
CA PRO A 173 11.51 -13.09 7.80
C PRO A 173 11.03 -12.97 6.35
N ALA A 174 11.91 -12.50 5.47
CA ALA A 174 11.67 -12.50 4.02
C ALA A 174 11.81 -13.93 3.47
N SER A 175 11.02 -14.30 2.47
CA SER A 175 11.23 -15.55 1.73
C SER A 175 12.58 -15.52 1.01
N ASP A 176 13.34 -16.62 1.06
CA ASP A 176 14.64 -16.69 0.38
C ASP A 176 14.45 -16.59 -1.15
N ILE A 177 15.42 -15.99 -1.83
CA ILE A 177 15.43 -15.84 -3.28
C ILE A 177 16.66 -16.55 -3.80
N SER A 178 16.47 -17.49 -4.71
CA SER A 178 17.54 -18.11 -5.47
C SER A 178 17.60 -17.56 -6.89
N GLY A 179 18.79 -17.31 -7.41
CA GLY A 179 18.98 -16.89 -8.80
C GLY A 179 20.41 -17.09 -9.27
N TYR A 180 20.64 -16.74 -10.52
CA TYR A 180 21.93 -16.87 -11.20
C TYR A 180 22.64 -15.52 -11.21
N LEU A 181 23.94 -15.52 -10.90
CA LEU A 181 24.80 -14.35 -11.10
C LEU A 181 25.14 -14.20 -12.60
N PRO A 182 25.58 -13.01 -13.04
CA PRO A 182 26.15 -12.82 -14.37
C PRO A 182 27.21 -13.88 -14.70
N ASP A 183 27.24 -14.32 -15.96
CA ASP A 183 28.19 -15.29 -16.49
C ASP A 183 28.22 -16.66 -15.78
N SER A 184 27.20 -16.96 -14.96
CA SER A 184 27.11 -18.20 -14.20
C SER A 184 25.76 -18.91 -14.35
N GLU A 185 25.70 -19.88 -15.25
CA GLU A 185 24.52 -20.78 -15.38
C GLU A 185 24.40 -21.78 -14.21
N THR A 186 25.41 -21.88 -13.35
CA THR A 186 25.51 -22.96 -12.33
C THR A 186 25.68 -22.47 -10.89
N GLU A 187 26.14 -21.24 -10.66
CA GLU A 187 26.23 -20.70 -9.31
C GLU A 187 24.89 -20.10 -8.91
N SER A 188 24.26 -20.75 -7.92
CA SER A 188 23.05 -20.23 -7.29
C SER A 188 23.44 -19.23 -6.21
N PHE A 189 23.16 -17.96 -6.46
CA PHE A 189 23.11 -16.96 -5.41
C PHE A 189 21.85 -17.18 -4.56
N ARG A 190 21.95 -16.92 -3.25
CA ARG A 190 20.80 -16.89 -2.34
C ARG A 190 20.76 -15.57 -1.57
N LEU A 191 19.57 -14.98 -1.46
CA LEU A 191 19.36 -13.75 -0.66
C LEU A 191 19.96 -13.89 0.73
N TYR A 192 19.73 -15.02 1.40
CA TYR A 192 20.22 -15.25 2.77
C TYR A 192 21.75 -15.31 2.89
N SER A 193 22.50 -15.42 1.79
CA SER A 193 23.97 -15.28 1.81
C SER A 193 24.43 -13.86 2.16
N MET A 194 23.55 -12.86 2.06
CA MET A 194 23.81 -11.47 2.46
C MET A 194 23.52 -11.18 3.93
N SER A 195 23.09 -12.18 4.71
CA SER A 195 22.83 -12.04 6.15
C SER A 195 24.05 -11.46 6.89
N GLY A 196 23.79 -10.65 7.91
CA GLY A 196 24.82 -9.90 8.65
C GLY A 196 24.88 -8.40 8.30
N LYS A 197 24.27 -7.97 7.20
CA LYS A 197 24.04 -6.56 6.83
C LYS A 197 22.61 -6.35 6.36
N ALA A 198 22.13 -5.11 6.37
CA ALA A 198 20.83 -4.81 5.79
C ALA A 198 20.88 -4.99 4.27
N VAL A 199 19.73 -5.26 3.65
CA VAL A 199 19.64 -5.46 2.20
C VAL A 199 18.55 -4.58 1.62
N LEU A 200 18.91 -3.73 0.66
CA LEU A 200 17.97 -3.06 -0.22
C LEU A 200 17.71 -4.00 -1.41
N LEU A 201 16.55 -4.64 -1.40
CA LEU A 201 16.11 -5.60 -2.41
C LEU A 201 15.24 -4.89 -3.45
N ILE A 202 15.60 -5.00 -4.71
CA ILE A 202 14.96 -4.30 -5.83
C ILE A 202 14.57 -5.32 -6.89
N PHE A 203 13.27 -5.49 -7.12
CA PHE A 203 12.77 -6.22 -8.28
C PHE A 203 12.66 -5.24 -9.45
N TYR A 204 13.33 -5.54 -10.56
CA TYR A 204 13.39 -4.66 -11.72
C TYR A 204 13.13 -5.41 -13.02
N GLU A 205 12.91 -4.68 -14.12
CA GLU A 205 12.75 -5.22 -15.46
C GLU A 205 13.68 -4.47 -16.43
N PRO A 206 14.49 -5.17 -17.25
CA PRO A 206 15.30 -4.55 -18.30
C PRO A 206 14.46 -3.65 -19.23
N GLY A 207 14.99 -2.46 -19.53
CA GLY A 207 14.32 -1.49 -20.39
C GLY A 207 13.09 -0.80 -19.77
N CYS A 208 12.87 -0.94 -18.46
CA CYS A 208 11.85 -0.20 -17.73
C CYS A 208 12.36 1.22 -17.37
N PRO A 209 11.79 2.30 -17.92
CA PRO A 209 12.26 3.66 -17.66
C PRO A 209 12.18 4.07 -16.18
N GLU A 210 11.19 3.54 -15.45
CA GLU A 210 11.05 3.82 -14.03
C GLU A 210 12.08 3.06 -13.18
N CYS A 211 12.47 1.84 -13.59
CA CYS A 211 13.60 1.13 -12.96
C CYS A 211 14.89 1.93 -13.14
N GLU A 212 15.19 2.39 -14.36
CA GLU A 212 16.38 3.21 -14.63
C GLU A 212 16.38 4.51 -13.80
N ARG A 213 15.22 5.15 -13.62
CA ARG A 213 15.10 6.37 -12.79
C ARG A 213 15.46 6.06 -11.34
N VAL A 214 14.89 4.97 -10.79
CA VAL A 214 15.15 4.52 -9.41
C VAL A 214 16.60 4.09 -9.22
N GLU A 215 17.19 3.38 -10.17
CA GLU A 215 18.60 2.97 -10.15
C GLU A 215 19.54 4.19 -10.11
N LYS A 216 19.26 5.21 -10.93
CA LYS A 216 20.01 6.48 -10.92
C LYS A 216 19.83 7.23 -9.61
N TYR A 217 18.62 7.25 -9.05
CA TYR A 217 18.34 7.87 -7.75
C TYR A 217 19.17 7.22 -6.64
N ILE A 218 19.09 5.89 -6.52
CA ILE A 218 19.78 5.11 -5.48
C ILE A 218 21.30 5.27 -5.61
N SER A 219 21.82 5.25 -6.84
CA SER A 219 23.26 5.43 -7.09
C SER A 219 23.77 6.85 -6.80
N GLY A 220 22.89 7.85 -6.84
CA GLY A 220 23.21 9.25 -6.54
C GLY A 220 22.99 9.64 -5.08
N SER A 221 22.44 8.75 -4.24
CA SER A 221 22.15 9.02 -2.83
C SER A 221 23.41 8.90 -1.98
N GLU A 222 23.75 9.98 -1.26
CA GLU A 222 24.85 10.00 -0.29
C GLU A 222 24.58 9.05 0.88
N ALA A 223 23.37 9.08 1.44
CA ALA A 223 23.00 8.24 2.58
C ALA A 223 23.05 6.74 2.26
N ILE A 224 22.57 6.35 1.07
CA ILE A 224 22.66 4.95 0.62
C ILE A 224 24.12 4.60 0.29
N GLY A 225 24.83 5.46 -0.42
CA GLY A 225 26.23 5.27 -0.79
C GLY A 225 27.14 5.06 0.42
N ASP A 226 27.01 5.90 1.44
CA ASP A 226 27.76 5.79 2.70
C ASP A 226 27.46 4.47 3.42
N ALA A 227 26.18 4.09 3.52
CA ALA A 227 25.80 2.82 4.14
C ALA A 227 26.36 1.59 3.40
N VAL A 228 26.49 1.66 2.08
CA VAL A 228 27.13 0.61 1.26
C VAL A 228 28.65 0.60 1.48
N ASN A 229 29.29 1.76 1.47
CA ASN A 229 30.74 1.92 1.67
C ASN A 229 31.18 1.47 3.07
N GLU A 230 30.35 1.69 4.08
CA GLU A 230 30.55 1.22 5.47
C GLU A 230 30.19 -0.26 5.67
N HIS A 231 29.80 -0.97 4.61
CA HIS A 231 29.35 -2.38 4.64
C HIS A 231 28.12 -2.64 5.54
N LYS A 232 27.35 -1.60 5.89
CA LYS A 232 26.11 -1.70 6.65
C LYS A 232 24.92 -2.11 5.77
N LEU A 233 24.98 -1.79 4.48
CA LEU A 233 23.95 -2.07 3.48
C LEU A 233 24.54 -2.85 2.28
N GLY A 234 23.82 -3.86 1.82
CA GLY A 234 24.01 -4.46 0.49
C GLY A 234 22.81 -4.12 -0.41
N ILE A 235 23.05 -4.02 -1.72
CA ILE A 235 21.98 -3.84 -2.71
C ILE A 235 21.88 -5.11 -3.55
N LEU A 236 20.68 -5.66 -3.65
CA LEU A 236 20.35 -6.82 -4.46
C LEU A 236 19.29 -6.45 -5.50
N ALA A 237 19.67 -6.39 -6.76
CA ALA A 237 18.75 -6.26 -7.89
C ALA A 237 18.40 -7.64 -8.43
N VAL A 238 17.10 -7.93 -8.52
CA VAL A 238 16.56 -9.22 -8.95
C VAL A 238 15.73 -9.00 -10.20
N TYR A 239 16.14 -9.64 -11.30
CA TYR A 239 15.31 -9.75 -12.49
C TYR A 239 14.47 -11.04 -12.40
N PRO A 240 13.14 -10.95 -12.26
CA PRO A 240 12.28 -12.12 -12.12
C PRO A 240 11.77 -12.69 -13.46
N GLY A 241 11.97 -11.97 -14.57
CA GLY A 241 11.48 -12.38 -15.88
C GLY A 241 12.24 -13.56 -16.48
N LYS A 242 11.80 -14.05 -17.65
CA LYS A 242 12.34 -15.28 -18.26
C LYS A 242 13.42 -15.04 -19.32
N ASP A 243 13.56 -13.81 -19.80
CA ASP A 243 14.45 -13.51 -20.92
C ASP A 243 15.89 -13.27 -20.45
N THR A 244 16.67 -14.35 -20.35
CA THR A 244 18.08 -14.28 -19.97
C THR A 244 18.90 -13.42 -20.92
N ILE A 245 18.61 -13.46 -22.24
CA ILE A 245 19.38 -12.71 -23.24
C ILE A 245 19.16 -11.20 -23.08
N MET A 246 17.92 -10.80 -22.81
CA MET A 246 17.59 -9.40 -22.52
C MET A 246 18.27 -8.93 -21.22
N TRP A 247 18.23 -9.76 -20.18
CA TRP A 247 18.90 -9.49 -18.92
C TRP A 247 20.41 -9.30 -19.09
N GLU A 248 21.09 -10.24 -19.76
CA GLU A 248 22.53 -10.18 -20.03
C GLU A 248 22.92 -8.91 -20.78
N LYS A 249 22.13 -8.51 -21.79
CA LYS A 249 22.38 -7.29 -22.56
C LYS A 249 22.22 -6.01 -21.74
N HIS A 250 21.39 -6.03 -20.71
CA HIS A 250 21.11 -4.89 -19.85
C HIS A 250 22.11 -4.77 -18.68
N LEU A 251 22.85 -5.84 -18.34
CA LEU A 251 23.86 -5.80 -17.28
C LEU A 251 24.82 -4.60 -17.33
N PRO A 252 25.33 -4.14 -18.50
CA PRO A 252 26.23 -2.99 -18.57
C PRO A 252 25.58 -1.64 -18.18
N GLU A 253 24.24 -1.57 -18.14
CA GLU A 253 23.49 -0.37 -17.79
C GLU A 253 23.25 -0.24 -16.28
N LEU A 254 23.40 -1.35 -15.53
CA LEU A 254 23.16 -1.38 -14.09
C LEU A 254 24.29 -0.73 -13.29
N PRO A 255 23.97 -0.12 -12.14
CA PRO A 255 24.97 0.49 -11.29
C PRO A 255 26.04 -0.49 -10.78
N GLY A 256 27.30 -0.06 -10.79
CA GLY A 256 28.40 -0.82 -10.22
C GLY A 256 28.27 -1.00 -8.70
N GLY A 257 28.78 -2.12 -8.17
CA GLY A 257 28.77 -2.44 -6.74
C GLY A 257 27.48 -3.11 -6.24
N TRP A 258 26.47 -3.24 -7.09
CA TRP A 258 25.24 -3.96 -6.78
C TRP A 258 25.43 -5.46 -7.02
N THR A 259 24.76 -6.28 -6.21
CA THR A 259 24.58 -7.70 -6.55
C THR A 259 23.39 -7.80 -7.48
N VAL A 260 23.57 -8.40 -8.65
CA VAL A 260 22.50 -8.55 -9.65
C VAL A 260 22.27 -10.03 -9.88
N ILE A 261 21.01 -10.48 -9.86
CA ILE A 261 20.67 -11.88 -10.13
C ILE A 261 19.49 -12.01 -11.10
N HIS A 262 19.49 -13.12 -11.85
CA HIS A 262 18.35 -13.59 -12.63
C HIS A 262 17.61 -14.70 -11.88
N SER A 263 16.32 -14.51 -11.61
CA SER A 263 15.47 -15.48 -10.91
C SER A 263 14.22 -15.82 -11.73
N PRO A 264 14.35 -16.59 -12.82
CA PRO A 264 13.26 -16.86 -13.77
C PRO A 264 12.09 -17.68 -13.21
N GLY A 265 12.26 -18.29 -12.03
CA GLY A 265 11.22 -19.06 -11.33
C GLY A 265 10.52 -18.29 -10.20
N LEU A 266 10.86 -17.01 -10.00
CA LEU A 266 10.35 -16.23 -8.88
C LEU A 266 8.82 -16.03 -8.97
N TYR A 267 8.30 -15.70 -10.15
CA TYR A 267 6.86 -15.51 -10.36
C TYR A 267 6.07 -16.81 -10.07
N GLU A 268 6.61 -17.97 -10.46
CA GLU A 268 5.99 -19.28 -10.24
C GLU A 268 5.98 -19.68 -8.77
N SER A 269 7.01 -19.32 -8.01
CA SER A 269 7.07 -19.58 -6.57
C SER A 269 5.93 -18.90 -5.81
N ARG A 270 5.46 -17.75 -6.31
CA ARG A 270 4.49 -16.86 -5.65
C ARG A 270 4.92 -16.41 -4.26
N GLU A 271 6.19 -16.56 -3.89
CA GLU A 271 6.72 -16.13 -2.58
C GLU A 271 6.75 -14.60 -2.49
N TYR A 272 6.97 -13.92 -3.62
CA TYR A 272 6.87 -12.47 -3.76
C TYR A 272 5.73 -12.12 -4.74
N VAL A 273 4.92 -11.13 -4.38
CA VAL A 273 3.83 -10.62 -5.20
C VAL A 273 4.27 -9.28 -5.78
N ILE A 274 4.89 -9.34 -6.96
CA ILE A 274 5.41 -8.16 -7.68
C ILE A 274 4.35 -7.72 -8.67
N ARG A 275 3.65 -6.61 -8.36
CA ARG A 275 2.57 -6.08 -9.21
C ARG A 275 3.07 -5.13 -10.29
N ALA A 276 4.18 -4.46 -10.03
CA ALA A 276 4.83 -3.52 -10.93
C ALA A 276 6.34 -3.50 -10.64
N THR A 277 7.14 -3.12 -11.63
CA THR A 277 8.57 -2.87 -11.46
C THR A 277 8.85 -1.36 -11.61
N PRO A 278 9.74 -0.79 -10.79
CA PRO A 278 10.47 -1.45 -9.71
C PRO A 278 9.59 -1.70 -8.47
N THR A 279 9.89 -2.77 -7.71
CA THR A 279 9.36 -2.99 -6.35
C THR A 279 10.53 -3.05 -5.38
N ILE A 280 10.48 -2.28 -4.28
CA ILE A 280 11.60 -2.14 -3.33
C ILE A 280 11.22 -2.67 -1.96
N TYR A 281 12.12 -3.44 -1.36
CA TYR A 281 12.08 -3.90 0.03
C TYR A 281 13.35 -3.47 0.75
N LEU A 282 13.22 -3.20 2.05
CA LEU A 282 14.38 -3.07 2.95
C LEU A 282 14.34 -4.21 3.96
N LEU A 283 15.43 -4.96 4.04
CA LEU A 283 15.60 -6.06 4.99
C LEU A 283 16.64 -5.70 6.05
N ASP A 284 16.43 -6.13 7.28
CA ASP A 284 17.42 -5.99 8.36
C ASP A 284 18.56 -7.02 8.25
N ARG A 285 19.52 -6.92 9.18
CA ARG A 285 20.69 -7.82 9.23
C ARG A 285 20.34 -9.31 9.45
N SER A 286 19.12 -9.59 9.90
CA SER A 286 18.57 -10.93 10.12
C SER A 286 17.60 -11.37 9.00
N MET A 287 17.59 -10.65 7.87
CA MET A 287 16.69 -10.88 6.73
C MET A 287 15.21 -10.73 7.06
N LYS A 288 14.86 -9.96 8.10
CA LYS A 288 13.46 -9.58 8.35
C LYS A 288 13.09 -8.37 7.51
N VAL A 289 11.88 -8.36 7.01
CA VAL A 289 11.35 -7.23 6.25
C VAL A 289 11.13 -6.05 7.19
N VAL A 290 11.73 -4.92 6.86
CA VAL A 290 11.56 -3.64 7.56
C VAL A 290 10.58 -2.78 6.78
N LEU A 291 10.83 -2.62 5.48
CA LEU A 291 9.96 -1.93 4.53
C LEU A 291 9.58 -2.88 3.40
N LYS A 292 8.34 -2.79 2.96
CA LYS A 292 7.76 -3.59 1.87
C LYS A 292 7.11 -2.65 0.88
N ASP A 293 7.48 -2.79 -0.38
CA ASP A 293 6.84 -2.11 -1.51
C ASP A 293 6.73 -0.59 -1.31
N VAL A 294 7.90 0.01 -1.04
CA VAL A 294 8.09 1.45 -0.78
C VAL A 294 8.83 2.11 -1.95
N SER A 295 8.77 3.43 -2.00
CA SER A 295 9.61 4.24 -2.91
C SER A 295 11.08 4.23 -2.49
N ALA A 296 11.97 4.60 -3.41
CA ALA A 296 13.40 4.71 -3.11
C ALA A 296 13.68 5.83 -2.09
N GLU A 297 12.90 6.90 -2.18
CA GLU A 297 12.89 8.05 -1.28
C GLU A 297 12.52 7.64 0.16
N GLU A 298 11.47 6.83 0.34
CA GLU A 298 11.08 6.31 1.67
C GLU A 298 12.15 5.37 2.25
N ALA A 299 12.76 4.53 1.41
CA ALA A 299 13.84 3.66 1.83
C ALA A 299 15.07 4.47 2.28
N GLU A 300 15.48 5.48 1.51
CA GLU A 300 16.57 6.38 1.87
C GLU A 300 16.27 7.14 3.17
N GLN A 301 15.05 7.65 3.34
CA GLN A 301 14.66 8.35 4.56
C GLN A 301 14.79 7.45 5.79
N TYR A 302 14.40 6.17 5.67
CA TYR A 302 14.58 5.20 6.74
C TYR A 302 16.06 4.92 7.01
N ILE A 303 16.86 4.68 5.96
CA ILE A 303 18.30 4.41 6.08
C ILE A 303 19.00 5.57 6.78
N SER A 304 18.75 6.80 6.32
CA SER A 304 19.28 8.03 6.90
C SER A 304 18.96 8.15 8.39
N GLY A 305 17.74 7.80 8.80
CA GLY A 305 17.33 7.92 10.20
C GLY A 305 17.85 6.82 11.15
N ASN A 306 18.26 5.66 10.62
CA ASN A 306 18.47 4.44 11.44
C ASN A 306 19.85 3.79 11.27
N PHE A 307 20.69 4.24 10.32
CA PHE A 307 22.02 3.66 10.07
C PHE A 307 23.16 4.51 10.67
N HIS A 308 22.80 5.53 11.46
CA HIS A 308 23.70 6.27 12.32
C HIS A 308 24.07 5.43 13.56
N ASP A 309 25.02 4.52 13.40
CA ASP A 309 25.88 3.93 14.44
C ASP A 309 26.97 3.09 13.75
#